data_AF-B4R5I8-F1
#
_entry.id   AF-B4R5I8-F1
#
_cell.length_a   1.000
_cell.length_b   1.000
_cell.length_c   1.000
_cell.angle_alpha   90.00
_cell.angle_beta   90.00
_cell.angle_gamma   90.00
#
_symmetry.space_group_name_H-M   'P 1'
#
loop_
_entity.id
_entity.type
_entity.pdbx_description
1 polymer ?
#
loop_
_entity_poly.entity_id
_entity_poly.type
_entity_poly.pdbx_seq_one_letter_code
_entity_poly.pdbx_strand_id
1 'polypeptide(L)'
;MTQPLPIRFQEHLQLTNVGINANSFSFSTLTMESDKFICVREKVNDTAQVVIIDMNDATNPTRRPISADSAIMNPASKVIALKAQKTLQIFNIEMKSKMKAHTMNEDVVFWKWISLNTLALVTETSVFHWSMEGDSMPQKMFDRHSSLNGCQIINYRCNASQQWLLLVGISALPSRVAGAMQLYSVERKVSQAIEGHAASFATFKVLREYTTKVDKLELNEAQREKEDDSTEHKNIIQMEPQLMITAGPAMGIPPQYAQNYPPGAATVTAAGGRNMGYPYL
;
A
#
# COMPACT_ATOMS: atom_id res chain seq x y z
N MET A 1 6.44 -32.02 27.37
CA MET A 1 7.12 -30.72 27.36
C MET A 1 6.28 -29.77 26.52
N THR A 2 5.79 -28.68 27.09
CA THR A 2 5.01 -27.67 26.34
C THR A 2 5.97 -26.83 25.50
N GLN A 3 5.78 -26.79 24.18
CA GLN A 3 6.58 -25.92 23.32
C GLN A 3 6.36 -24.43 23.69
N PRO A 4 7.41 -23.60 23.64
CA PRO A 4 7.27 -22.17 23.91
C PRO A 4 6.38 -21.52 22.85
N LEU A 5 5.41 -20.74 23.32
CA LEU A 5 4.51 -19.97 22.44
C LEU A 5 5.30 -18.82 21.77
N PRO A 6 5.12 -18.58 20.47
CA PRO A 6 5.81 -17.51 19.74
C PRO A 6 5.26 -16.11 20.03
N ILE A 7 4.34 -15.98 21.00
CA ILE A 7 3.65 -14.74 21.34
C ILE A 7 3.73 -14.46 22.84
N ARG A 8 3.73 -13.17 23.18
CA ARG A 8 3.55 -12.69 24.55
C ARG A 8 2.16 -12.05 24.65
N PHE A 9 1.28 -12.68 25.40
CA PHE A 9 -0.03 -12.13 25.73
C PHE A 9 0.03 -11.39 27.07
N GLN A 10 -0.45 -10.15 27.13
CA GLN A 10 -0.43 -9.33 28.33
C GLN A 10 -1.73 -8.55 28.47
N GLU A 11 -2.26 -8.50 29.68
CA GLU A 11 -3.31 -7.56 30.07
C GLU A 11 -2.63 -6.33 30.70
N HIS A 12 -2.81 -5.16 30.09
CA HIS A 12 -2.20 -3.92 30.58
C HIS A 12 -3.09 -3.19 31.59
N LEU A 13 -4.40 -3.18 31.36
CA LEU A 13 -5.35 -2.40 32.14
C LEU A 13 -6.76 -2.93 31.96
N GLN A 14 -7.48 -3.08 33.07
CA GLN A 14 -8.93 -3.26 33.07
C GLN A 14 -9.61 -1.90 33.26
N LEU A 15 -10.32 -1.40 32.25
CA LEU A 15 -10.87 -0.04 32.22
C LEU A 15 -11.90 0.23 33.32
N THR A 16 -12.66 -0.80 33.72
CA THR A 16 -13.61 -0.67 34.84
C THR A 16 -12.91 -0.40 36.17
N ASN A 17 -11.68 -0.87 36.36
CA ASN A 17 -10.91 -0.67 37.60
C ASN A 17 -10.44 0.78 37.77
N VAL A 18 -10.38 1.55 36.68
CA VAL A 18 -10.08 2.99 36.70
C VAL A 18 -11.35 3.84 36.55
N GLY A 19 -12.51 3.23 36.80
CA GLY A 19 -13.80 3.90 36.91
C GLY A 19 -14.42 4.28 35.57
N ILE A 20 -14.03 3.65 34.46
CA ILE A 20 -14.74 3.82 33.18
C ILE A 20 -16.01 2.96 33.20
N ASN A 21 -17.12 3.54 32.77
CA ASN A 21 -18.40 2.85 32.67
C ASN A 21 -18.36 1.83 31.51
N ALA A 22 -18.74 0.59 31.80
CA ALA A 22 -18.77 -0.47 30.79
C ALA A 22 -19.71 -0.16 29.61
N ASN A 23 -20.75 0.64 29.82
CA ASN A 23 -21.64 1.10 28.75
C ASN A 23 -20.93 2.00 27.73
N SER A 24 -19.79 2.59 28.10
CA SER A 24 -18.96 3.42 27.23
C SER A 24 -18.03 2.59 26.34
N PHE A 25 -18.01 1.25 26.46
CA PHE A 25 -17.17 0.37 25.65
C PHE A 25 -17.82 0.10 24.29
N SER A 26 -17.68 1.05 23.37
CA SER A 26 -18.11 0.90 21.99
C SER A 26 -17.16 1.62 21.04
N PHE A 27 -17.16 1.22 19.76
CA PHE A 27 -16.41 1.90 18.71
C PHE A 27 -16.77 3.39 18.57
N SER A 28 -17.99 3.78 18.96
CA SER A 28 -18.46 5.16 18.86
C SER A 28 -17.97 6.05 20.01
N THR A 29 -17.69 5.48 21.18
CA THR A 29 -17.43 6.20 22.43
C THR A 29 -16.00 6.05 22.93
N LEU A 30 -15.29 4.98 22.56
CA LEU A 30 -13.91 4.71 22.97
C LEU A 30 -13.00 4.72 21.74
N THR A 31 -11.92 5.49 21.81
CA THR A 31 -10.91 5.60 20.74
C THR A 31 -9.50 5.37 21.28
N MET A 32 -8.65 4.81 20.42
CA MET A 32 -7.24 4.55 20.71
C MET A 32 -6.43 4.76 19.43
N GLU A 33 -5.78 5.91 19.32
CA GLU A 33 -5.04 6.33 18.13
C GLU A 33 -3.58 5.87 18.16
N SER A 34 -3.05 5.59 19.35
CA SER A 34 -1.73 5.03 19.61
C SER A 34 -1.73 4.24 20.92
N ASP A 35 -0.58 3.70 21.30
CA ASP A 35 -0.33 3.06 22.59
C ASP A 35 -0.22 4.06 23.76
N LYS A 36 -0.30 5.38 23.51
CA LYS A 36 -0.08 6.42 24.52
C LYS A 36 -1.33 6.84 25.27
N PHE A 37 -2.47 6.86 24.59
CA PHE A 37 -3.71 7.37 25.16
C PHE A 37 -4.92 6.52 24.79
N ILE A 38 -5.79 6.29 25.75
CA ILE A 38 -7.17 5.83 25.53
C ILE A 38 -8.09 7.00 25.83
N CYS A 39 -9.00 7.30 24.91
CA CYS A 39 -9.96 8.40 25.04
C CYS A 39 -11.39 7.84 25.04
N VAL A 40 -12.15 8.16 26.08
CA VAL A 40 -13.51 7.65 26.28
C VAL A 40 -14.46 8.82 26.45
N ARG A 41 -15.54 8.84 25.68
CA ARG A 41 -16.67 9.76 25.86
C ARG A 41 -17.72 9.09 26.72
N GLU A 42 -18.05 9.70 27.84
CA GLU A 42 -19.03 9.20 28.79
C GLU A 42 -20.09 10.25 29.10
N LYS A 43 -21.26 9.79 29.56
CA LYS A 43 -22.30 10.64 30.12
C LYS A 43 -22.57 10.20 31.55
N VAL A 44 -22.30 11.07 32.52
CA VAL A 44 -22.48 10.80 33.95
C VAL A 44 -23.48 11.81 34.51
N ASN A 45 -24.58 11.34 35.10
CA ASN A 45 -25.66 12.20 35.62
C ASN A 45 -26.09 13.27 34.61
N ASP A 46 -26.30 12.84 33.37
CA ASP A 46 -26.68 13.68 32.22
C ASP A 46 -25.61 14.68 31.72
N THR A 47 -24.44 14.74 32.38
CA THR A 47 -23.32 15.60 31.96
C THR A 47 -22.37 14.84 31.05
N ALA A 48 -22.13 15.37 29.84
CA ALA A 48 -21.14 14.82 28.92
C ALA A 48 -19.71 15.15 29.37
N GLN A 49 -18.85 14.15 29.33
CA GLN A 49 -17.43 14.31 29.64
C GLN A 49 -16.55 13.43 28.75
N VAL A 50 -15.31 13.86 28.59
CA VAL A 50 -14.24 13.08 27.95
C VAL A 50 -13.26 12.65 29.04
N VAL A 51 -12.99 11.36 29.09
CA VAL A 51 -12.01 10.73 29.98
C VAL A 51 -10.80 10.34 29.16
N ILE A 52 -9.63 10.77 29.59
CA ILE A 52 -8.35 10.52 28.92
C ILE A 52 -7.49 9.72 29.87
N ILE A 53 -7.10 8.53 29.43
CA ILE A 53 -6.19 7.64 30.16
C ILE A 53 -4.83 7.77 29.47
N ASP A 54 -3.85 8.34 30.18
CA ASP A 54 -2.46 8.33 29.77
C ASP A 54 -1.87 6.97 30.13
N MET A 55 -1.36 6.22 29.16
CA MET A 55 -0.85 4.87 29.40
C MET A 55 0.46 4.86 30.20
N ASN A 56 1.12 6.01 30.36
CA ASN A 56 2.25 6.16 31.30
C ASN A 56 1.78 6.34 32.76
N ASP A 57 0.52 6.75 32.97
CA ASP A 57 -0.11 6.93 34.28
C ASP A 57 -1.56 6.43 34.25
N ALA A 58 -1.71 5.15 33.90
CA ALA A 58 -3.00 4.55 33.57
C ALA A 58 -4.00 4.55 34.74
N THR A 59 -3.49 4.61 35.98
CA THR A 59 -4.29 4.60 37.22
C THR A 59 -4.94 5.93 37.55
N ASN A 60 -4.54 7.02 36.89
CA ASN A 60 -5.05 8.37 37.15
C ASN A 60 -5.70 9.00 35.90
N PRO A 61 -6.86 8.50 35.43
CA PRO A 61 -7.55 9.08 34.28
C PRO A 61 -7.93 10.54 34.49
N THR A 62 -7.67 11.38 33.51
CA THR A 62 -8.08 12.79 33.51
C THR A 62 -9.49 12.92 32.94
N ARG A 63 -10.41 13.49 33.72
CA ARG A 63 -11.80 13.74 33.29
C ARG A 63 -11.99 15.23 32.98
N ARG A 64 -12.55 15.53 31.81
CA ARG A 64 -12.82 16.89 31.36
C ARG A 64 -14.30 17.03 30.94
N PRO A 65 -15.04 18.05 31.41
CA PRO A 65 -16.41 18.30 31.00
C PRO A 65 -16.43 18.87 29.57
N ILE A 66 -16.42 17.97 28.58
CA ILE A 66 -16.38 18.29 27.16
C ILE A 66 -17.58 17.62 26.49
N SER A 67 -18.38 18.44 25.80
CA SER A 67 -19.48 17.97 24.95
C SER A 67 -19.00 17.91 23.50
N ALA A 68 -18.88 16.70 22.96
CA ALA A 68 -18.47 16.46 21.58
C ALA A 68 -19.03 15.12 21.08
N ASP A 69 -19.33 15.04 19.78
CA ASP A 69 -19.80 13.81 19.13
C ASP A 69 -18.66 12.80 18.94
N SER A 70 -17.43 13.28 18.84
CA SER A 70 -16.24 12.44 18.71
C SER A 70 -15.02 13.17 19.27
N ALA A 71 -14.11 12.39 19.83
CA ALA A 71 -12.88 12.88 20.44
C ALA A 71 -11.77 11.86 20.18
N ILE A 72 -10.65 12.31 19.63
CA ILE A 72 -9.48 11.48 19.33
C ILE A 72 -8.19 12.18 19.79
N MET A 73 -7.38 11.46 20.55
CA MET A 73 -6.09 11.96 21.05
C MET A 73 -5.02 11.90 19.96
N ASN A 74 -4.12 12.87 19.96
CA ASN A 74 -2.94 12.84 19.11
C ASN A 74 -2.08 11.61 19.45
N PRO A 75 -1.40 10.98 18.46
CA PRO A 75 -0.67 9.74 18.70
C PRO A 75 0.51 9.85 19.70
N ALA A 76 1.03 11.05 19.97
CA ALA A 76 2.16 11.24 20.88
C ALA A 76 2.00 12.36 21.91
N SER A 77 1.33 13.47 21.54
CA SER A 77 1.26 14.67 22.38
C SER A 77 -0.09 14.81 23.10
N LYS A 78 -0.15 15.65 24.15
CA LYS A 78 -1.39 15.99 24.88
C LYS A 78 -2.29 16.96 24.12
N VAL A 79 -2.47 16.68 22.83
CA VAL A 79 -3.36 17.40 21.92
C VAL A 79 -4.56 16.52 21.62
N ILE A 80 -5.76 17.09 21.69
CA ILE A 80 -7.02 16.39 21.40
C ILE A 80 -7.73 17.07 20.24
N ALA A 81 -8.23 16.26 19.31
CA ALA A 81 -9.16 16.71 18.30
C ALA A 81 -10.58 16.38 18.75
N LEU A 82 -11.46 17.38 18.69
CA LEU A 82 -12.89 17.30 19.04
C LEU A 82 -13.75 17.60 17.81
N LYS A 83 -14.80 16.82 17.62
CA LYS A 83 -15.83 17.05 16.60
C LYS A 83 -17.17 17.32 17.26
N ALA A 84 -17.79 18.46 16.95
CA ALA A 84 -19.16 18.78 17.29
C ALA A 84 -19.90 19.17 16.00
N GLN A 85 -20.79 18.29 15.55
CA GLN A 85 -21.43 18.31 14.24
C GLN A 85 -20.38 18.46 13.12
N LYS A 86 -20.42 19.57 12.39
CA LYS A 86 -19.48 19.94 11.31
C LYS A 86 -18.26 20.73 11.81
N THR A 87 -18.25 21.14 13.08
CA THR A 87 -17.17 21.92 13.65
C THR A 87 -16.10 21.00 14.22
N LEU A 88 -14.89 21.12 13.71
CA LEU A 88 -13.68 20.44 14.16
C LEU A 88 -12.82 21.41 14.95
N GLN A 89 -12.28 20.95 16.08
CA GLN A 89 -11.40 21.75 16.92
C GLN A 89 -10.20 20.90 17.36
N ILE A 90 -9.02 21.51 17.34
CA ILE A 90 -7.79 20.94 17.89
C ILE A 90 -7.42 21.76 19.11
N PHE A 91 -7.29 21.09 20.26
CA PHE A 91 -7.07 21.71 21.55
C PHE A 91 -5.84 21.12 22.22
N ASN A 92 -4.98 21.99 22.75
CA ASN A 92 -3.87 21.58 23.60
C ASN A 92 -4.37 21.45 25.04
N ILE A 93 -4.39 20.23 25.57
CA ILE A 93 -4.95 19.95 26.89
C ILE A 93 -4.09 20.52 28.01
N GLU A 94 -2.77 20.54 27.82
CA GLU A 94 -1.80 21.01 28.81
C GLU A 94 -1.84 22.54 28.93
N MET A 95 -1.80 23.22 27.77
CA MET A 95 -1.86 24.68 27.71
C MET A 95 -3.28 25.23 27.89
N LYS A 96 -4.30 24.36 27.88
CA LYS A 96 -5.72 24.73 27.91
C LYS A 96 -6.10 25.74 26.83
N SER A 97 -5.51 25.59 25.64
CA SER A 97 -5.66 26.53 24.54
C SER A 97 -6.16 25.84 23.28
N LYS A 98 -7.04 26.53 22.55
CA LYS A 98 -7.49 26.10 21.23
C LYS A 98 -6.36 26.37 20.23
N MET A 99 -5.84 25.32 19.62
CA MET A 99 -4.80 25.43 18.60
C MET A 99 -5.41 25.78 17.24
N LYS A 100 -6.50 25.11 16.87
CA LYS A 100 -7.12 25.26 15.55
C LYS A 100 -8.60 24.94 15.58
N ALA A 101 -9.35 25.54 14.66
CA ALA A 101 -10.74 25.20 14.43
C ALA A 101 -11.08 25.32 12.95
N HIS A 102 -11.99 24.48 12.49
CA HIS A 102 -12.51 24.52 11.13
C HIS A 102 -13.95 23.98 11.10
N THR A 103 -14.82 24.61 10.33
CA THR A 103 -16.19 24.12 10.10
C THR A 103 -16.27 23.56 8.69
N MET A 104 -16.48 22.25 8.59
CA MET A 104 -16.64 21.57 7.31
C MET A 104 -17.98 21.93 6.65
N ASN A 105 -18.03 21.88 5.33
CA ASN A 105 -19.28 22.06 4.59
C ASN A 105 -20.20 20.82 4.71
N GLU A 106 -19.58 19.64 4.74
CA GLU A 106 -20.23 18.33 4.86
C GLU A 106 -19.92 17.70 6.23
N ASP A 107 -20.76 16.76 6.65
CA ASP A 107 -20.51 15.99 7.86
C ASP A 107 -19.31 15.05 7.69
N VAL A 108 -18.44 15.05 8.70
CA VAL A 108 -17.33 14.11 8.79
C VAL A 108 -17.84 12.81 9.41
N VAL A 109 -17.93 11.77 8.59
CA VAL A 109 -18.46 10.45 8.97
C VAL A 109 -17.41 9.57 9.65
N PHE A 110 -16.12 9.79 9.33
CA PHE A 110 -14.99 9.12 9.96
C PHE A 110 -13.77 10.03 9.94
N TRP A 111 -12.91 9.90 10.94
CA TRP A 111 -11.68 10.67 11.03
C TRP A 111 -10.65 9.96 11.90
N LYS A 112 -9.37 10.22 11.62
CA LYS A 112 -8.25 9.52 12.25
C LYS A 112 -6.97 10.34 12.20
N TRP A 113 -6.11 10.24 13.21
CA TRP A 113 -4.73 10.71 13.08
C TRP A 113 -3.93 9.77 12.19
N ILE A 114 -3.34 10.32 11.13
CA ILE A 114 -2.50 9.55 10.18
C ILE A 114 -1.02 9.79 10.39
N SER A 115 -0.67 10.85 11.10
CA SER A 115 0.68 11.19 11.56
C SER A 115 0.59 11.92 12.90
N LEU A 116 1.74 12.36 13.42
CA LEU A 116 1.81 13.20 14.63
C LEU A 116 1.19 14.59 14.44
N ASN A 117 0.97 15.03 13.20
CA ASN A 117 0.52 16.38 12.90
C ASN A 117 -0.64 16.45 11.89
N THR A 118 -1.11 15.35 11.34
CA THR A 118 -2.15 15.35 10.30
C THR A 118 -3.32 14.44 10.68
N LEU A 119 -4.52 15.00 10.53
CA LEU A 119 -5.80 14.30 10.60
C LEU A 119 -6.28 13.95 9.19
N ALA A 120 -6.76 12.73 9.01
CA ALA A 120 -7.62 12.39 7.88
C ALA A 120 -9.07 12.60 8.27
N LEU A 121 -9.83 13.25 7.40
CA LEU A 121 -11.26 13.54 7.54
C LEU A 121 -11.97 12.90 6.35
N VAL A 122 -12.96 12.07 6.62
CA VAL A 122 -13.75 11.38 5.60
C VAL A 122 -15.17 11.91 5.66
N THR A 123 -15.64 12.49 4.56
CA THR A 123 -17.06 12.87 4.36
C THR A 123 -17.78 11.77 3.60
N GLU A 124 -19.05 11.99 3.26
CA GLU A 124 -19.80 11.06 2.41
C GLU A 124 -19.18 10.92 1.01
N THR A 125 -18.56 11.99 0.49
CA THR A 125 -18.11 12.08 -0.91
C THR A 125 -16.59 12.13 -1.07
N SER A 126 -15.83 12.56 -0.06
CA SER A 126 -14.42 12.88 -0.22
C SER A 126 -13.59 12.58 1.02
N VAL A 127 -12.27 12.45 0.82
CA VAL A 127 -11.29 12.35 1.90
C VAL A 127 -10.38 13.58 1.88
N PHE A 128 -10.15 14.15 3.05
CA PHE A 128 -9.33 15.35 3.26
C PHE A 128 -8.22 15.09 4.28
N HIS A 129 -7.10 15.77 4.13
CA HIS A 129 -6.04 15.84 5.14
C HIS A 129 -6.00 17.22 5.76
N TRP A 130 -5.92 17.30 7.08
CA TRP A 130 -5.86 18.53 7.83
C TRP A 130 -4.69 18.52 8.78
N SER A 131 -3.69 19.36 8.52
CA SER A 131 -2.54 19.52 9.41
C SER A 131 -2.94 20.38 10.62
N MET A 132 -2.46 19.98 11.80
CA MET A 132 -2.58 20.77 13.03
C MET A 132 -1.59 21.93 13.08
N GLU A 133 -0.64 22.00 12.14
CA GLU A 133 0.38 23.05 12.05
C GLU A 133 -0.08 24.22 11.17
N GLY A 134 0.34 25.42 11.58
CA GLY A 134 0.04 26.69 10.92
C GLY A 134 -1.44 26.91 10.64
N ASP A 135 -1.72 27.77 9.66
CA ASP A 135 -3.08 28.16 9.28
C ASP A 135 -3.68 27.30 8.16
N SER A 136 -3.11 26.11 7.91
CA SER A 136 -3.56 25.22 6.84
C SER A 136 -5.04 24.80 7.01
N MET A 137 -5.83 24.88 5.93
CA MET A 137 -7.20 24.37 5.92
C MET A 137 -7.22 22.90 5.49
N PRO A 138 -8.30 22.13 5.75
CA PRO A 138 -8.43 20.77 5.22
C PRO A 138 -8.27 20.74 3.70
N GLN A 139 -7.36 19.90 3.20
CA GLN A 139 -7.05 19.75 1.79
C GLN A 139 -7.66 18.46 1.27
N LYS A 140 -8.41 18.54 0.18
CA LYS A 140 -9.00 17.36 -0.46
C LYS A 140 -7.91 16.50 -1.08
N MET A 141 -7.94 15.21 -0.77
CA MET A 141 -6.98 14.23 -1.30
C MET A 141 -7.56 13.46 -2.50
N PHE A 142 -8.77 12.92 -2.35
CA PHE A 142 -9.47 12.18 -3.39
C PHE A 142 -10.98 12.07 -3.10
N ASP A 143 -11.75 11.76 -4.15
CA ASP A 143 -13.18 11.43 -4.05
C ASP A 143 -13.38 9.96 -3.69
N ARG A 144 -14.37 9.68 -2.84
CA ARG A 144 -14.76 8.32 -2.48
C ARG A 144 -15.24 7.56 -3.72
N HIS A 145 -14.68 6.38 -3.92
CA HIS A 145 -15.06 5.50 -5.01
C HIS A 145 -16.48 4.96 -4.77
N SER A 146 -17.26 4.79 -5.84
CA SER A 146 -18.66 4.36 -5.76
C SER A 146 -18.87 3.01 -5.07
N SER A 147 -17.84 2.14 -5.08
CA SER A 147 -17.85 0.86 -4.33
C SER A 147 -17.94 1.03 -2.80
N LEU A 148 -17.68 2.23 -2.28
CA LEU A 148 -17.78 2.56 -0.86
C LEU A 148 -19.06 3.34 -0.52
N ASN A 149 -19.99 3.51 -1.46
CA ASN A 149 -21.28 4.16 -1.20
C ASN A 149 -22.09 3.31 -0.22
N GLY A 150 -22.69 3.96 0.78
CA GLY A 150 -23.45 3.28 1.84
C GLY A 150 -22.63 2.39 2.79
N CYS A 151 -21.31 2.30 2.63
CA CYS A 151 -20.44 1.57 3.54
C CYS A 151 -20.20 2.36 4.83
N GLN A 152 -20.21 1.66 5.97
CA GLN A 152 -19.69 2.19 7.23
C GLN A 152 -18.17 2.23 7.15
N ILE A 153 -17.58 3.42 7.24
CA ILE A 153 -16.12 3.57 7.23
C ILE A 153 -15.56 3.12 8.59
N ILE A 154 -14.60 2.19 8.54
CA ILE A 154 -14.00 1.59 9.74
C ILE A 154 -12.52 1.93 9.90
N ASN A 155 -11.84 2.29 8.81
CA ASN A 155 -10.43 2.66 8.89
C ASN A 155 -9.97 3.53 7.73
N TYR A 156 -8.88 4.25 7.97
CA TYR A 156 -8.13 4.97 6.96
C TYR A 156 -6.63 4.83 7.27
N ARG A 157 -5.82 4.48 6.26
CA ARG A 157 -4.38 4.27 6.40
C ARG A 157 -3.64 5.00 5.28
N CYS A 158 -2.39 5.36 5.56
CA CYS A 158 -1.45 5.79 4.54
C CYS A 158 -0.09 5.10 4.74
N ASN A 159 0.71 5.03 3.69
CA ASN A 159 2.10 4.63 3.83
C ASN A 159 2.94 5.75 4.48
N ALA A 160 4.20 5.45 4.84
CA ALA A 160 5.06 6.39 5.56
C ALA A 160 5.31 7.72 4.80
N SER A 161 5.38 7.68 3.47
CA SER A 161 5.55 8.87 2.63
C SER A 161 4.24 9.55 2.23
N GLN A 162 3.10 9.04 2.72
CA GLN A 162 1.74 9.50 2.40
C GLN A 162 1.43 9.58 0.90
N GLN A 163 2.12 8.77 0.08
CA GLN A 163 1.90 8.66 -1.37
C GLN A 163 0.83 7.61 -1.73
N TRP A 164 0.57 6.68 -0.82
CA TRP A 164 -0.48 5.68 -0.94
C TRP A 164 -1.47 5.83 0.21
N LEU A 165 -2.74 5.98 -0.16
CA LEU A 165 -3.85 6.24 0.75
C LEU A 165 -4.85 5.08 0.62
N LEU A 166 -5.38 4.60 1.73
CA LEU A 166 -6.29 3.46 1.76
C LEU A 166 -7.49 3.78 2.66
N LEU A 167 -8.68 3.83 2.07
CA LEU A 167 -9.94 3.94 2.81
C LEU A 167 -10.59 2.55 2.90
N VAL A 168 -11.07 2.18 4.08
CA VAL A 168 -11.68 0.86 4.36
C VAL A 168 -13.08 1.06 4.92
N GLY A 169 -14.07 0.46 4.28
CA GLY A 169 -15.45 0.42 4.72
C GLY A 169 -16.01 -0.99 4.73
N ILE A 170 -17.09 -1.18 5.49
CA ILE A 170 -17.84 -2.43 5.53
C ILE A 170 -19.32 -2.18 5.26
N SER A 171 -19.99 -3.19 4.71
CA SER A 171 -21.44 -3.21 4.54
C SER A 171 -22.01 -4.56 4.97
N ALA A 172 -23.24 -4.55 5.47
CA ALA A 172 -23.95 -5.77 5.82
C ALA A 172 -24.61 -6.36 4.57
N LEU A 173 -24.23 -7.59 4.21
CA LEU A 173 -24.96 -8.42 3.26
C LEU A 173 -25.77 -9.46 4.03
N PRO A 174 -26.83 -10.06 3.44
CA PRO A 174 -27.74 -10.97 4.15
C PRO A 174 -27.06 -12.12 4.94
N SER A 175 -25.89 -12.58 4.52
CA SER A 175 -25.17 -13.70 5.13
C SER A 175 -23.78 -13.36 5.68
N ARG A 176 -23.23 -12.17 5.39
CA ARG A 176 -21.85 -11.81 5.78
C ARG A 176 -21.62 -10.30 5.79
N VAL A 177 -20.54 -9.88 6.44
CA VAL A 177 -20.01 -8.52 6.29
C VAL A 177 -19.07 -8.46 5.09
N ALA A 178 -19.40 -7.61 4.12
CA ALA A 178 -18.54 -7.36 2.95
C ALA A 178 -17.61 -6.17 3.23
N GLY A 179 -16.32 -6.37 3.00
CA GLY A 179 -15.31 -5.31 3.11
C GLY A 179 -15.01 -4.69 1.75
N ALA A 180 -15.06 -3.37 1.67
CA ALA A 180 -14.70 -2.61 0.49
C ALA A 180 -13.55 -1.67 0.84
N MET A 181 -12.53 -1.63 -0.02
CA MET A 181 -11.38 -0.76 0.12
C MET A 181 -11.16 0.05 -1.14
N GLN A 182 -10.64 1.27 -0.96
CA GLN A 182 -10.19 2.13 -2.04
C GLN A 182 -8.72 2.48 -1.80
N LEU A 183 -7.85 1.93 -2.64
CA LEU A 183 -6.43 2.28 -2.68
C LEU A 183 -6.24 3.42 -3.66
N TYR A 184 -5.72 4.55 -3.20
CA TYR A 184 -5.45 5.73 -4.00
C TYR A 184 -3.95 6.05 -4.05
N SER A 185 -3.44 6.33 -5.25
CA SER A 185 -2.09 6.81 -5.48
C SER A 185 -2.11 8.33 -5.63
N VAL A 186 -1.39 9.04 -4.76
CA VAL A 186 -1.30 10.51 -4.79
C VAL A 186 -0.58 10.99 -6.05
N GLU A 187 0.53 10.34 -6.40
CA GLU A 187 1.34 10.67 -7.57
C GLU A 187 0.56 10.48 -8.88
N ARG A 188 -0.07 9.31 -9.03
CA ARG A 188 -0.78 8.95 -10.27
C ARG A 188 -2.20 9.52 -10.32
N LYS A 189 -2.74 9.98 -9.20
CA LYS A 189 -4.12 10.48 -9.05
C LYS A 189 -5.18 9.47 -9.51
N VAL A 190 -4.96 8.19 -9.21
CA VAL A 190 -5.88 7.10 -9.57
C VAL A 190 -6.26 6.29 -8.33
N SER A 191 -7.50 5.80 -8.35
CA SER A 191 -8.03 4.87 -7.35
C SER A 191 -8.24 3.48 -7.92
N GLN A 192 -8.02 2.48 -7.08
CA GLN A 192 -8.38 1.09 -7.33
C GLN A 192 -9.29 0.60 -6.21
N ALA A 193 -10.44 0.05 -6.59
CA ALA A 193 -11.32 -0.65 -5.66
C ALA A 193 -10.79 -2.07 -5.40
N ILE A 194 -10.77 -2.47 -4.14
CA ILE A 194 -10.28 -3.78 -3.70
C ILE A 194 -11.28 -4.34 -2.69
N GLU A 195 -11.65 -5.61 -2.80
CA GLU A 195 -12.40 -6.28 -1.73
C GLU A 195 -11.44 -6.67 -0.59
N GLY A 196 -11.76 -6.25 0.63
CA GLY A 196 -10.99 -6.65 1.80
C GLY A 196 -11.46 -6.00 3.09
N HIS A 197 -11.17 -6.67 4.21
CA HIS A 197 -11.67 -6.30 5.54
C HIS A 197 -10.67 -5.49 6.36
N ALA A 198 -9.39 -5.76 6.20
CA ALA A 198 -8.31 -5.10 6.93
C ALA A 198 -7.03 -5.08 6.10
N ALA A 199 -6.24 -4.02 6.26
CA ALA A 199 -5.00 -3.83 5.53
C ALA A 199 -4.04 -2.90 6.29
N SER A 200 -2.75 -3.02 5.97
CA SER A 200 -1.69 -2.14 6.45
C SER A 200 -0.62 -1.98 5.38
N PHE A 201 0.06 -0.84 5.38
CA PHE A 201 1.27 -0.65 4.61
C PHE A 201 2.48 -1.13 5.43
N ALA A 202 3.50 -1.64 4.75
CA ALA A 202 4.78 -2.01 5.35
C ALA A 202 5.91 -1.63 4.40
N THR A 203 7.04 -1.19 4.96
CA THR A 203 8.29 -1.04 4.22
C THR A 203 9.11 -2.28 4.47
N PHE A 204 9.30 -3.09 3.44
CA PHE A 204 10.09 -4.32 3.52
C PHE A 204 11.32 -4.19 2.63
N LYS A 205 12.51 -4.24 3.24
CA LYS A 205 13.76 -4.30 2.48
C LYS A 205 13.98 -5.73 2.03
N VAL A 206 13.76 -6.00 0.75
CA VAL A 206 14.10 -7.28 0.15
C VAL A 206 15.62 -7.44 0.23
N LEU A 207 16.10 -8.44 0.99
CA LEU A 207 17.52 -8.71 1.16
C LEU A 207 18.17 -9.10 -0.18
N ARG A 208 19.16 -8.30 -0.57
CA ARG A 208 20.35 -8.45 -1.44
C ARG A 208 20.61 -9.72 -2.26
N GLU A 209 20.04 -10.90 -1.98
CA GLU A 209 20.35 -12.12 -2.76
C GLU A 209 19.89 -12.02 -4.22
N TYR A 210 18.77 -11.36 -4.48
CA TYR A 210 18.34 -11.07 -5.86
C TYR A 210 19.27 -10.07 -6.54
N THR A 211 19.62 -8.98 -5.85
CA THR A 211 20.56 -7.98 -6.38
C THR A 211 21.92 -8.62 -6.67
N THR A 212 22.45 -9.45 -5.78
CA THR A 212 23.75 -10.11 -6.00
C THR A 212 23.70 -11.14 -7.13
N LYS A 213 22.57 -11.84 -7.33
CA LYS A 213 22.40 -12.75 -8.47
C LYS A 213 22.28 -11.99 -9.79
N VAL A 214 21.55 -10.87 -9.81
CA VAL A 214 21.44 -9.98 -10.98
C VAL A 214 22.79 -9.34 -11.28
N ASP A 215 23.47 -8.74 -10.29
CA ASP A 215 24.81 -8.16 -10.43
C ASP A 215 25.84 -9.19 -10.92
N LYS A 216 25.78 -10.44 -10.43
CA LYS A 216 26.65 -11.54 -10.90
C LYS A 216 26.33 -11.99 -12.32
N LEU A 217 25.06 -11.97 -12.72
CA LEU A 217 24.65 -12.30 -14.09
C LEU A 217 25.14 -11.23 -15.06
N GLU A 218 24.98 -9.95 -14.72
CA GLU A 218 25.51 -8.82 -15.50
C GLU A 218 27.04 -8.89 -15.64
N LEU A 219 27.77 -9.18 -14.56
CA LEU A 219 29.23 -9.38 -14.60
C LEU A 219 29.66 -10.55 -15.50
N ASN A 220 28.93 -11.67 -15.44
CA ASN A 220 29.22 -12.86 -16.25
C ASN A 220 28.86 -12.68 -17.74
N GLU A 221 27.88 -11.83 -18.08
CA GLU A 221 27.58 -11.47 -19.46
C GLU A 221 28.67 -10.55 -20.03
N ALA A 222 29.06 -9.50 -19.30
CA ALA A 222 30.14 -8.61 -19.70
C ALA A 222 31.51 -9.31 -19.83
N GLN A 223 31.73 -10.39 -19.06
CA GLN A 223 32.94 -11.20 -19.20
C GLN A 223 32.88 -12.11 -20.44
N ARG A 224 31.71 -12.65 -20.79
CA ARG A 224 31.51 -13.43 -22.02
C ARG A 224 31.72 -12.59 -23.28
N GLU A 225 31.23 -11.35 -23.30
CA GLU A 225 31.48 -10.43 -24.43
C GLU A 225 32.98 -10.14 -24.64
N LYS A 226 33.73 -9.97 -23.55
CA LYS A 226 35.20 -9.77 -23.62
C LYS A 226 35.95 -11.03 -24.06
N GLU A 227 35.48 -12.20 -23.65
CA GLU A 227 36.05 -13.48 -24.06
C GLU A 227 35.79 -13.74 -25.55
N ASP A 228 34.60 -13.43 -26.07
CA ASP A 228 34.26 -13.52 -27.49
C ASP A 228 35.12 -12.58 -28.34
N ASP A 229 35.25 -11.30 -27.95
CA ASP A 229 36.13 -10.33 -28.61
C ASP A 229 37.60 -10.81 -28.66
N SER A 230 38.08 -11.42 -27.56
CA SER A 230 39.45 -11.96 -27.48
C SER A 230 39.67 -13.21 -28.32
N THR A 231 38.61 -14.00 -28.53
CA THR A 231 38.64 -15.25 -29.31
C THR A 231 38.60 -14.95 -30.80
N GLU A 232 37.82 -13.95 -31.23
CA GLU A 232 37.89 -13.41 -32.59
C GLU A 232 39.27 -12.82 -32.91
N HIS A 233 39.86 -12.06 -31.98
CA HIS A 233 41.20 -11.49 -32.17
C HIS A 233 42.30 -12.56 -32.29
N LYS A 234 42.21 -13.66 -31.54
CA LYS A 234 43.15 -14.80 -31.65
C LYS A 234 42.98 -15.58 -32.95
N ASN A 235 41.74 -15.79 -33.42
CA ASN A 235 41.46 -16.50 -34.67
C ASN A 235 41.97 -15.72 -35.91
N ILE A 236 41.95 -14.39 -35.89
CA ILE A 236 42.50 -13.56 -36.97
C ILE A 236 44.05 -13.66 -37.05
N ILE A 237 44.73 -13.86 -35.91
CA ILE A 237 46.20 -13.96 -35.85
C ILE A 237 46.70 -15.37 -36.27
N GLN A 238 45.85 -16.40 -36.26
CA GLN A 238 46.19 -17.80 -36.57
C GLN A 238 45.94 -18.26 -38.02
N MET A 239 45.71 -17.35 -38.98
CA MET A 239 45.72 -17.73 -40.41
C MET A 239 47.14 -18.04 -40.90
N GLU A 240 47.53 -19.32 -40.84
CA GLU A 240 48.71 -19.83 -41.55
C GLU A 240 48.54 -19.73 -43.08
N PRO A 241 49.61 -19.47 -43.86
CA PRO A 241 49.53 -19.40 -45.32
C PRO A 241 49.30 -20.80 -45.91
N GLN A 242 48.23 -20.96 -46.70
CA GLN A 242 47.94 -22.22 -47.40
C GLN A 242 49.03 -22.52 -48.46
N LEU A 243 49.67 -23.69 -48.34
CA LEU A 243 50.63 -24.22 -49.31
C LEU A 243 49.94 -24.64 -50.62
N MET A 244 50.44 -24.15 -51.76
CA MET A 244 50.05 -24.59 -53.09
C MET A 244 50.56 -26.02 -53.39
N ILE A 245 49.71 -26.88 -53.98
CA ILE A 245 50.14 -28.12 -54.65
C ILE A 245 49.62 -28.14 -56.10
N THR A 246 50.54 -28.46 -57.01
CA THR A 246 50.50 -28.36 -58.48
C THR A 246 50.10 -29.66 -59.19
N ALA A 247 49.32 -29.53 -60.29
CA ALA A 247 49.16 -30.39 -61.50
C ALA A 247 48.79 -31.89 -61.32
N GLY A 248 47.69 -32.46 -61.85
CA GLY A 248 47.17 -32.55 -63.25
C GLY A 248 47.28 -34.03 -63.74
N PRO A 249 46.65 -34.53 -64.85
CA PRO A 249 45.64 -33.95 -65.75
C PRO A 249 44.51 -34.90 -66.30
N ALA A 250 43.47 -34.26 -66.88
CA ALA A 250 42.68 -34.59 -68.10
C ALA A 250 41.82 -35.89 -68.18
N MET A 251 40.63 -35.96 -68.79
CA MET A 251 40.08 -35.46 -70.07
C MET A 251 38.53 -35.46 -69.97
N GLY A 252 37.69 -34.70 -70.69
CA GLY A 252 37.81 -33.80 -71.83
C GLY A 252 36.46 -33.06 -72.07
N ILE A 253 36.51 -32.02 -72.90
CA ILE A 253 35.50 -30.97 -73.14
C ILE A 253 34.65 -31.27 -74.41
N PRO A 254 33.44 -30.66 -74.59
CA PRO A 254 32.31 -31.12 -75.42
C PRO A 254 32.20 -30.37 -76.77
N PRO A 255 31.01 -30.33 -77.39
CA PRO A 255 30.47 -29.00 -77.66
C PRO A 255 28.97 -28.80 -77.38
N GLN A 256 28.70 -27.55 -77.02
CA GLN A 256 27.44 -26.81 -76.87
C GLN A 256 26.45 -26.97 -78.04
N TYR A 257 25.15 -26.76 -77.79
CA TYR A 257 24.37 -25.64 -78.38
C TYR A 257 22.95 -25.53 -77.77
N ALA A 258 22.62 -24.28 -77.38
CA ALA A 258 21.33 -23.56 -77.49
C ALA A 258 20.04 -24.03 -76.74
N GLN A 259 19.79 -23.38 -75.61
CA GLN A 259 18.72 -22.37 -75.40
C GLN A 259 17.32 -22.61 -76.04
N ASN A 260 16.29 -22.88 -75.23
CA ASN A 260 15.06 -22.04 -75.13
C ASN A 260 14.03 -22.58 -74.10
N TYR A 261 13.44 -21.62 -73.36
CA TYR A 261 12.25 -21.63 -72.46
C TYR A 261 10.92 -22.03 -73.17
N PRO A 262 9.70 -22.01 -72.55
CA PRO A 262 9.19 -21.91 -71.14
C PRO A 262 8.01 -22.95 -70.87
N PRO A 263 6.87 -22.63 -70.20
CA PRO A 263 6.57 -22.41 -68.76
C PRO A 263 5.47 -23.36 -68.19
N GLY A 264 5.17 -23.27 -66.87
CA GLY A 264 3.88 -23.69 -66.28
C GLY A 264 4.04 -24.22 -64.84
N ALA A 265 3.72 -23.47 -63.77
CA ALA A 265 2.41 -23.12 -63.23
C ALA A 265 1.61 -24.31 -62.65
N ALA A 266 1.56 -24.41 -61.31
CA ALA A 266 0.43 -24.88 -60.47
C ALA A 266 0.99 -25.07 -59.03
N THR A 267 0.78 -24.20 -58.05
CA THR A 267 -0.42 -23.97 -57.21
C THR A 267 -0.90 -25.18 -56.39
N VAL A 268 -1.14 -24.88 -55.09
CA VAL A 268 -2.20 -25.39 -54.19
C VAL A 268 -1.81 -26.44 -53.13
N THR A 269 -1.69 -25.94 -51.87
CA THR A 269 -2.30 -26.37 -50.58
C THR A 269 -2.25 -27.86 -50.15
N ALA A 270 -2.42 -28.32 -48.90
CA ALA A 270 -2.80 -27.80 -47.59
C ALA A 270 -2.44 -28.91 -46.56
N ALA A 271 -2.07 -28.56 -45.33
CA ALA A 271 -2.81 -28.87 -44.09
C ALA A 271 -2.50 -30.19 -43.34
N GLY A 272 -2.46 -30.06 -42.01
CA GLY A 272 -2.59 -31.10 -40.98
C GLY A 272 -1.27 -31.46 -40.29
N GLY A 273 -1.09 -31.44 -38.96
CA GLY A 273 -1.97 -31.22 -37.82
C GLY A 273 -1.46 -32.02 -36.61
N ARG A 274 -1.64 -31.46 -35.39
CA ARG A 274 -1.54 -32.05 -34.02
C ARG A 274 -0.11 -32.24 -33.45
N ASN A 275 0.32 -31.59 -32.37
CA ASN A 275 -0.17 -31.43 -30.98
C ASN A 275 0.15 -32.60 -30.04
N MET A 276 0.85 -32.29 -28.94
CA MET A 276 0.91 -32.87 -27.57
C MET A 276 2.30 -32.54 -27.00
N GLY A 277 2.56 -32.00 -25.81
CA GLY A 277 1.82 -31.90 -24.55
C GLY A 277 2.85 -32.07 -23.41
N TYR A 278 2.86 -31.17 -22.43
CA TYR A 278 3.80 -31.06 -21.29
C TYR A 278 3.77 -32.28 -20.32
N PRO A 279 4.61 -32.33 -19.25
CA PRO A 279 4.25 -31.64 -18.00
C PRO A 279 5.41 -31.02 -17.19
N TYR A 280 5.01 -30.07 -16.35
CA TYR A 280 5.73 -29.45 -15.23
C TYR A 280 5.83 -30.39 -14.01
N LEU A 281 6.87 -30.14 -13.20
CA LEU A 281 6.85 -30.15 -11.73
C LEU A 281 7.54 -28.88 -11.24
#